data_AF-A0A498EWN0-F1
#
_entry.id   AF-A0A498EWN0-F1
#
_cell.length_a   1.000
_cell.length_b   1.000
_cell.length_c   1.000
_cell.angle_alpha   90.00
_cell.angle_beta   90.00
_cell.angle_gamma   90.00
#
_symmetry.space_group_name_H-M   'P 1'
#
loop_
_entity.id
_entity.type
_entity.pdbx_description
1 polymer ?
#
loop_
_entity_poly.entity_id
_entity_poly.type
_entity_poly.pdbx_seq_one_letter_code
_entity_poly.pdbx_strand_id
1 'polypeptide(L)'
;PQPADGAMRLWAHHAVAHGADAVVYFRWRRCRQGQEQYHAGLRRQDGSPDRGYREASTAADELFDLDSVDASVALVHDYESLWATRSQPLSPDWDYWNHLRTYYDALRARGVQVDIVSPEATLERYDAVVAPTLYLVGDELSTALTDYVDSGGCLLLGART
;
A
#
# COMPACT_ATOMS: atom_id res chain seq x y z
N PRO A 1 -14.82 -14.58 10.14
CA PRO A 1 -15.83 -14.29 9.11
C PRO A 1 -15.38 -14.81 7.74
N GLN A 2 -16.29 -15.38 6.95
CA GLN A 2 -16.00 -15.74 5.56
C GLN A 2 -15.91 -14.45 4.73
N PRO A 3 -14.90 -14.29 3.84
CA PRO A 3 -14.91 -13.15 2.90
C PRO A 3 -16.17 -13.18 2.03
N ALA A 4 -16.55 -12.04 1.45
CA ALA A 4 -17.66 -12.00 0.49
C ALA A 4 -17.37 -12.84 -0.76
N ASP A 5 -18.42 -13.19 -1.50
CA ASP A 5 -18.27 -13.86 -2.79
C ASP A 5 -17.60 -12.93 -3.81
N GLY A 6 -16.65 -13.47 -4.57
CA GLY A 6 -15.84 -12.71 -5.52
C GLY A 6 -14.64 -11.99 -4.90
N ALA A 7 -14.41 -12.07 -3.58
CA ALA A 7 -13.35 -11.32 -2.92
C ALA A 7 -11.94 -11.69 -3.42
N MET A 8 -11.67 -12.96 -3.76
CA MET A 8 -10.35 -13.40 -4.23
C MET A 8 -10.07 -12.92 -5.65
N ARG A 9 -11.13 -12.84 -6.47
CA ARG A 9 -11.09 -12.22 -7.79
C ARG A 9 -10.86 -10.71 -7.68
N LEU A 10 -11.62 -10.02 -6.81
CA LEU A 10 -11.47 -8.60 -6.54
C LEU A 10 -10.04 -8.25 -6.11
N TRP A 11 -9.46 -9.00 -5.17
CA TRP A 11 -8.10 -8.73 -4.68
C TRP A 11 -7.03 -8.98 -5.74
N ALA A 12 -7.20 -9.96 -6.62
CA ALA A 12 -6.28 -10.17 -7.73
C ALA A 12 -6.29 -9.01 -8.72
N HIS A 13 -7.49 -8.59 -9.16
CA HIS A 13 -7.65 -7.41 -10.01
C HIS A 13 -7.14 -6.14 -9.33
N HIS A 14 -7.36 -5.99 -8.02
CA HIS A 14 -6.85 -4.86 -7.25
C HIS A 14 -5.32 -4.82 -7.23
N ALA A 15 -4.66 -5.95 -7.00
CA ALA A 15 -3.19 -6.02 -7.02
C ALA A 15 -2.62 -5.68 -8.40
N VAL A 16 -3.20 -6.24 -9.47
CA VAL A 16 -2.78 -5.97 -10.85
C VAL A 16 -3.02 -4.50 -11.23
N ALA A 17 -4.15 -3.90 -10.81
CA ALA A 17 -4.41 -2.46 -10.99
C ALA A 17 -3.44 -1.54 -10.21
N HIS A 18 -2.71 -2.10 -9.25
CA HIS A 18 -1.63 -1.45 -8.51
C HIS A 18 -0.22 -1.80 -9.07
N GLY A 19 -0.15 -2.47 -10.22
CA GLY A 19 1.11 -2.79 -10.91
C GLY A 19 1.72 -4.15 -10.55
N ALA A 20 0.98 -5.08 -9.92
CA ALA A 20 1.50 -6.42 -9.67
C ALA A 20 1.48 -7.28 -10.94
N ASP A 21 2.65 -7.77 -11.35
CA ASP A 21 2.79 -8.70 -12.49
C ASP A 21 2.41 -10.15 -12.14
N ALA A 22 2.29 -10.47 -10.84
CA ALA A 22 1.93 -11.79 -10.37
C ALA A 22 1.11 -11.74 -9.07
N VAL A 23 0.09 -12.59 -8.98
CA VAL A 23 -0.73 -12.78 -7.78
C VAL A 23 -0.62 -14.23 -7.32
N VAL A 24 -0.01 -14.46 -6.15
CA VAL A 24 0.22 -15.79 -5.59
C VAL A 24 -0.62 -16.00 -4.34
N TYR A 25 -1.57 -16.92 -4.41
CA TYR A 25 -2.43 -17.24 -3.27
C TYR A 25 -1.72 -18.16 -2.26
N PHE A 26 -1.66 -17.72 -1.00
CA PHE A 26 -1.31 -18.58 0.11
C PHE A 26 -2.59 -19.21 0.70
N ARG A 27 -2.83 -20.51 0.59
CA ARG A 27 -1.99 -21.63 0.12
C ARG A 27 -2.80 -22.54 -0.82
N TRP A 28 -2.15 -23.53 -1.42
CA TRP A 28 -2.82 -24.47 -2.33
C TRP A 28 -3.99 -25.24 -1.69
N ARG A 29 -3.76 -25.87 -0.53
CA ARG A 29 -4.74 -26.70 0.18
C ARG A 29 -4.68 -26.40 1.67
N ARG A 30 -5.86 -26.31 2.31
CA ARG A 30 -5.95 -26.19 3.76
C ARG A 30 -5.12 -27.28 4.44
N CYS A 31 -4.22 -26.88 5.32
CA CYS A 31 -3.39 -27.83 6.06
C CYS A 31 -4.26 -28.69 6.97
N ARG A 32 -3.93 -29.98 7.08
CA ARG A 32 -4.62 -30.92 7.98
C ARG A 32 -3.95 -31.02 9.36
N GLN A 33 -2.89 -30.27 9.58
CA GLN A 33 -2.06 -30.32 10.78
C GLN A 33 -1.43 -28.95 11.05
N GLY A 34 -0.96 -28.75 12.28
CA GLY A 34 -0.19 -27.58 12.69
C GLY A 34 -1.08 -26.40 13.09
N GLN A 35 -0.41 -25.31 13.43
CA GLN A 35 -1.02 -24.11 13.99
C GLN A 35 -1.97 -23.40 13.01
N GLU A 36 -1.80 -23.65 11.69
CA GLU A 36 -2.57 -23.03 10.62
C GLU A 36 -3.71 -23.91 10.08
N GLN A 37 -4.18 -24.92 10.79
CA GLN A 37 -5.26 -25.79 10.31
C GLN A 37 -6.58 -25.05 9.98
N TYR A 38 -6.74 -23.83 10.51
CA TYR A 38 -7.88 -22.94 10.24
C TYR A 38 -7.65 -21.99 9.05
N HIS A 39 -6.41 -21.89 8.53
CA HIS A 39 -6.09 -21.10 7.35
C HIS A 39 -6.56 -21.83 6.09
N ALA A 40 -7.52 -21.23 5.38
CA ALA A 40 -8.03 -21.79 4.14
C ALA A 40 -6.94 -21.85 3.05
N GLY A 41 -7.23 -22.60 1.99
CA GLY A 41 -6.45 -22.55 0.75
C GLY A 41 -7.38 -22.54 -0.45
N LEU A 42 -6.82 -22.62 -1.65
CA LEU A 42 -7.61 -22.79 -2.87
C LEU A 42 -8.42 -24.10 -2.83
N ARG A 43 -7.94 -25.11 -2.10
CA ARG A 43 -8.62 -26.39 -1.88
C ARG A 43 -8.93 -26.68 -0.41
N ARG A 44 -10.00 -27.44 -0.21
CA ARG A 44 -10.47 -27.93 1.10
C ARG A 44 -9.59 -29.07 1.64
N GLN A 45 -9.81 -29.46 2.90
CA GLN A 45 -9.03 -30.52 3.54
C GLN A 45 -9.19 -31.89 2.87
N ASP A 46 -10.36 -32.19 2.31
CA ASP A 46 -10.63 -33.40 1.52
C ASP A 46 -9.99 -33.34 0.11
N GLY A 47 -9.52 -32.17 -0.30
CA GLY A 47 -8.93 -31.92 -1.60
C GLY A 47 -9.94 -31.47 -2.64
N SER A 48 -11.22 -31.31 -2.33
CA SER A 48 -12.15 -30.67 -3.27
C SER A 48 -11.79 -29.19 -3.48
N PRO A 49 -12.08 -28.61 -4.65
CA PRO A 49 -11.93 -27.16 -4.87
C PRO A 49 -12.72 -26.36 -3.84
N ASP A 50 -12.09 -25.35 -3.26
CA ASP A 50 -12.76 -24.36 -2.43
C ASP A 50 -13.12 -23.12 -3.26
N ARG A 51 -13.79 -22.14 -2.64
CA ARG A 51 -14.18 -20.90 -3.34
C ARG A 51 -13.00 -20.20 -4.02
N GLY A 52 -11.87 -20.08 -3.31
CA GLY A 52 -10.68 -19.42 -3.82
C GLY A 52 -10.16 -20.01 -5.13
N TYR A 53 -10.28 -21.33 -5.33
CA TYR A 53 -9.88 -21.96 -6.60
C TYR A 53 -10.71 -21.45 -7.77
N ARG A 54 -12.04 -21.40 -7.63
CA ARG A 54 -12.93 -20.95 -8.71
C ARG A 54 -12.70 -19.48 -9.05
N GLU A 55 -12.61 -18.63 -8.02
CA GLU A 55 -12.40 -17.20 -8.20
C GLU A 55 -11.01 -16.88 -8.76
N ALA A 56 -9.98 -17.61 -8.34
CA ALA A 56 -8.63 -17.48 -8.91
C ALA A 56 -8.59 -17.91 -10.39
N SER A 57 -9.30 -18.98 -10.76
CA SER A 57 -9.42 -19.39 -12.17
C SER A 57 -10.12 -18.31 -13.00
N THR A 58 -11.26 -17.78 -12.53
CA THR A 58 -11.94 -16.67 -13.21
C THR A 58 -11.06 -15.43 -13.32
N ALA A 59 -10.31 -15.07 -12.28
CA ALA A 59 -9.38 -13.94 -12.35
C ALA A 59 -8.28 -14.20 -13.39
N ALA A 60 -7.70 -15.40 -13.42
CA ALA A 60 -6.66 -15.76 -14.40
C ALA A 60 -7.17 -15.70 -15.85
N ASP A 61 -8.43 -16.03 -16.11
CA ASP A 61 -9.04 -15.94 -17.44
C ASP A 61 -9.34 -14.48 -17.86
N GLU A 62 -9.54 -13.58 -16.91
CA GLU A 62 -9.89 -12.18 -17.14
C GLU A 62 -8.69 -11.23 -17.15
N LEU A 63 -7.63 -11.57 -16.43
CA LEU A 63 -6.43 -10.75 -16.32
C LEU A 63 -5.63 -10.82 -17.62
N PHE A 64 -5.08 -9.68 -18.01
CA PHE A 64 -4.24 -9.49 -19.17
C PHE A 64 -3.09 -8.56 -18.80
N ASP A 65 -2.04 -8.55 -19.62
CA ASP A 65 -0.88 -7.69 -19.39
C ASP A 65 -1.30 -6.21 -19.43
N LEU A 66 -0.99 -5.50 -18.35
CA LEU A 66 -1.17 -4.05 -18.24
C LEU A 66 0.19 -3.37 -18.41
N ASP A 67 0.17 -2.16 -18.97
CA ASP A 67 1.33 -1.27 -18.93
C ASP A 67 1.63 -0.84 -17.48
N SER A 68 2.83 -0.29 -17.27
CA SER A 68 3.23 0.26 -15.97
C SER A 68 2.24 1.32 -15.48
N VAL A 69 1.93 1.28 -14.19
CA VAL A 69 1.04 2.27 -13.55
C VAL A 69 1.89 3.47 -13.12
N ASP A 70 1.60 4.63 -13.70
CA ASP A 70 2.22 5.89 -13.29
C ASP A 70 1.38 6.60 -12.21
N ALA A 71 2.06 7.19 -11.22
CA ALA A 71 1.47 8.03 -10.20
C ALA A 71 1.96 9.48 -10.32
N SER A 72 1.03 10.43 -10.29
CA SER A 72 1.38 11.86 -10.30
C SER A 72 1.58 12.45 -8.89
N VAL A 73 1.26 11.69 -7.85
CA VAL A 73 1.40 12.12 -6.45
C VAL A 73 2.29 11.15 -5.69
N ALA A 74 3.26 11.70 -4.95
CA ALA A 74 4.03 10.97 -3.97
C ALA A 74 3.49 11.15 -2.56
N LEU A 75 3.43 10.06 -1.81
CA LEU A 75 3.17 10.04 -0.37
C LEU A 75 4.43 9.56 0.34
N VAL A 76 5.09 10.45 1.09
CA VAL A 76 6.34 10.13 1.77
C VAL A 76 6.07 9.25 2.99
N HIS A 77 6.71 8.09 3.01
CA HIS A 77 6.79 7.19 4.14
C HIS A 77 8.24 7.12 4.63
N ASP A 78 8.43 7.40 5.91
CA ASP A 78 9.73 7.35 6.57
C ASP A 78 9.70 6.42 7.78
N TYR A 79 10.56 5.40 7.75
CA TYR A 79 10.71 4.45 8.84
C TYR A 79 11.32 5.10 10.08
N GLU A 80 12.22 6.08 9.94
CA GLU A 80 12.83 6.74 11.09
C GLU A 80 11.78 7.58 11.84
N SER A 81 10.94 8.32 11.12
CA SER A 81 9.77 9.01 11.66
C SER A 81 8.76 8.06 12.31
N LEU A 82 8.51 6.89 11.71
CA LEU A 82 7.67 5.85 12.32
C LEU A 82 8.26 5.42 13.68
N TRP A 83 9.56 5.11 13.76
CA TRP A 83 10.18 4.64 14.99
C TRP A 83 10.29 5.73 16.06
N ALA A 84 10.64 6.95 15.68
CA ALA A 84 10.76 8.08 16.58
C ALA A 84 9.40 8.43 17.20
N THR A 85 8.35 8.54 16.37
CA THR A 85 7.01 8.85 16.85
C THR A 85 6.35 7.69 17.59
N ARG A 86 6.72 6.43 17.29
CA ARG A 86 6.34 5.28 18.11
C ARG A 86 7.00 5.28 19.48
N SER A 87 8.27 5.71 19.57
CA SER A 87 9.01 5.79 20.83
C SER A 87 8.51 6.94 21.72
N GLN A 88 8.06 8.03 21.10
CA GLN A 88 7.51 9.19 21.79
C GLN A 88 6.15 9.57 21.17
N PRO A 89 5.09 8.79 21.43
CA PRO A 89 3.79 9.01 20.80
C PRO A 89 3.11 10.29 21.28
N LEU A 90 3.47 10.80 22.47
CA LEU A 90 2.86 11.94 23.19
C LEU A 90 1.40 11.73 23.60
N SER A 91 0.60 11.07 22.76
CA SER A 91 -0.78 10.66 23.02
C SER A 91 -0.93 9.14 22.88
N PRO A 92 -1.73 8.46 23.73
CA PRO A 92 -2.04 7.05 23.54
C PRO A 92 -2.81 6.77 22.23
N ASP A 93 -3.46 7.78 21.65
CA ASP A 93 -4.22 7.65 20.40
C ASP A 93 -3.35 7.89 19.15
N TRP A 94 -2.07 8.23 19.31
CA TRP A 94 -1.18 8.42 18.18
C TRP A 94 -0.85 7.07 17.51
N ASP A 95 -1.10 6.98 16.21
CA ASP A 95 -0.67 5.88 15.37
C ASP A 95 -0.19 6.41 14.01
N TYR A 96 1.08 6.18 13.70
CA TYR A 96 1.72 6.63 12.47
C TYR A 96 0.99 6.11 11.23
N TRP A 97 0.58 4.83 11.25
CA TRP A 97 -0.06 4.19 10.09
C TRP A 97 -1.44 4.77 9.82
N ASN A 98 -2.24 5.02 10.84
CA ASN A 98 -3.54 5.68 10.71
C ASN A 98 -3.38 7.11 10.19
N HIS A 99 -2.34 7.84 10.63
CA HIS A 99 -2.06 9.19 10.14
C HIS A 99 -1.63 9.17 8.66
N LEU A 100 -0.68 8.31 8.28
CA LEU A 100 -0.28 8.11 6.87
C LEU A 100 -1.50 7.71 6.01
N ARG A 101 -2.30 6.76 6.50
CA ARG A 101 -3.50 6.26 5.80
C ARG A 101 -4.57 7.35 5.63
N THR A 102 -4.68 8.31 6.54
CA THR A 102 -5.63 9.42 6.41
C THR A 102 -5.40 10.21 5.10
N TYR A 103 -4.14 10.46 4.73
CA TYR A 103 -3.81 11.13 3.48
C TYR A 103 -3.94 10.18 2.28
N TYR A 104 -3.45 8.94 2.41
CA TYR A 104 -3.60 7.93 1.36
C TYR A 104 -5.06 7.72 0.97
N ASP A 105 -5.95 7.48 1.93
CA ASP A 105 -7.38 7.27 1.70
C ASP A 105 -8.03 8.50 1.06
N ALA A 106 -7.65 9.71 1.47
CA ALA A 106 -8.17 10.95 0.89
C ALA A 106 -7.79 11.13 -0.59
N LEU A 107 -6.57 10.71 -0.98
CA LEU A 107 -6.10 10.70 -2.36
C LEU A 107 -6.80 9.60 -3.18
N ARG A 108 -6.84 8.37 -2.66
CA ARG A 108 -7.48 7.22 -3.33
C ARG A 108 -8.99 7.43 -3.52
N ALA A 109 -9.67 8.07 -2.56
CA ALA A 109 -11.08 8.44 -2.68
C ALA A 109 -11.37 9.41 -3.83
N ARG A 110 -10.35 10.10 -4.36
CA ARG A 110 -10.42 10.98 -5.53
C ARG A 110 -9.94 10.30 -6.82
N GLY A 111 -9.63 8.99 -6.79
CA GLY A 111 -9.13 8.24 -7.93
C GLY A 111 -7.68 8.52 -8.29
N VAL A 112 -6.91 9.17 -7.40
CA VAL A 112 -5.50 9.49 -7.64
C VAL A 112 -4.64 8.23 -7.46
N GLN A 113 -3.75 7.95 -8.42
CA GLN A 113 -2.67 6.97 -8.25
C GLN A 113 -1.55 7.61 -7.43
N VAL A 114 -1.03 6.86 -6.47
CA VAL A 114 -0.10 7.36 -5.44
C VAL A 114 1.10 6.44 -5.35
N ASP A 115 2.29 6.99 -5.50
CA ASP A 115 3.54 6.32 -5.16
C ASP A 115 3.82 6.54 -3.67
N ILE A 116 4.10 5.46 -2.93
CA ILE A 116 4.63 5.56 -1.56
C ILE A 116 6.15 5.53 -1.66
N VAL A 117 6.81 6.61 -1.25
CA VAL A 117 8.24 6.81 -1.46
C VAL A 117 8.98 7.07 -0.16
N SER A 118 10.29 6.78 -0.14
CA SER A 118 11.16 7.20 0.96
C SER A 118 11.52 8.69 0.83
N PRO A 119 12.03 9.33 1.91
CA PRO A 119 12.47 10.72 1.87
C PRO A 119 13.57 11.00 0.84
N GLU A 120 14.37 10.01 0.46
CA GLU A 120 15.46 10.14 -0.52
C GLU A 120 15.02 9.98 -1.98
N ALA A 121 13.73 9.77 -2.23
CA ALA A 121 13.22 9.61 -3.58
C ALA A 121 13.31 10.92 -4.38
N THR A 122 13.61 10.80 -5.67
CA THR A 122 13.52 11.87 -6.67
C THR A 122 12.08 12.37 -6.78
N LEU A 123 11.85 13.67 -6.56
CA LEU A 123 10.52 14.28 -6.41
C LEU A 123 10.02 15.00 -7.68
N GLU A 124 10.92 15.33 -8.60
CA GLU A 124 10.70 16.20 -9.76
C GLU A 124 9.64 15.65 -10.73
N ARG A 125 9.36 14.35 -10.67
CA ARG A 125 8.34 13.70 -11.51
C ARG A 125 6.91 13.86 -11.01
N TYR A 126 6.72 14.33 -9.77
CA TYR A 126 5.40 14.39 -9.14
C TYR A 126 4.81 15.79 -9.19
N ASP A 127 3.54 15.87 -9.60
CA ASP A 127 2.74 17.08 -9.55
C ASP A 127 2.53 17.56 -8.11
N ALA A 128 2.48 16.62 -7.15
CA ALA A 128 2.41 16.92 -5.72
C ALA A 128 3.13 15.89 -4.86
N VAL A 129 3.71 16.35 -3.75
CA VAL A 129 4.31 15.52 -2.70
C VAL A 129 3.56 15.78 -1.40
N VAL A 130 3.12 14.70 -0.76
CA VAL A 130 2.48 14.75 0.56
C VAL A 130 3.38 14.05 1.55
N ALA A 131 3.78 14.73 2.61
CA ALA A 131 4.60 14.19 3.69
C ALA A 131 3.82 14.29 5.02
N PRO A 132 3.03 13.26 5.39
CA PRO A 132 2.18 13.33 6.56
C PRO A 132 2.92 13.54 7.88
N THR A 133 4.11 12.95 8.00
CA THR A 133 4.99 13.01 9.17
C THR A 133 6.44 12.85 8.72
N LEU A 134 7.24 13.90 8.84
CA LEU A 134 8.70 13.86 8.68
C LEU A 134 9.35 14.35 9.98
N TYR A 135 9.31 13.51 11.02
CA TYR A 135 9.74 13.88 12.37
C TYR A 135 11.23 14.21 12.48
N LEU A 136 12.02 13.72 11.53
CA LEU A 136 13.45 13.96 11.40
C LEU A 136 13.70 14.53 10.01
N VAL A 137 14.23 15.76 9.95
CA VAL A 137 14.58 16.43 8.71
C VAL A 137 16.03 16.89 8.80
N GLY A 138 16.89 16.25 8.00
CA GLY A 138 18.28 16.69 7.80
C GLY A 138 18.39 17.79 6.75
N ASP A 139 19.58 18.39 6.64
CA ASP A 139 19.86 19.48 5.72
C ASP A 139 19.65 19.07 4.26
N GLU A 140 20.01 17.84 3.89
CA GLU A 140 19.86 17.32 2.54
C GLU A 140 18.38 17.19 2.13
N LEU A 141 17.55 16.62 3.00
CA LEU A 141 16.11 16.48 2.77
C LEU A 141 15.43 17.86 2.73
N SER A 142 15.80 18.75 3.63
CA SER A 142 15.30 20.13 3.66
C SER A 142 15.60 20.86 2.35
N THR A 143 16.82 20.70 1.83
CA THR A 143 17.24 21.27 0.54
C THR A 143 16.44 20.66 -0.61
N ALA A 144 16.31 19.33 -0.68
CA ALA A 144 15.57 18.66 -1.73
C ALA A 144 14.08 19.07 -1.79
N LEU A 145 13.43 19.21 -0.62
CA LEU A 145 12.04 19.68 -0.54
C LEU A 145 11.91 21.15 -0.96
N THR A 146 12.90 21.98 -0.63
CA THR A 146 12.94 23.40 -1.05
C THR A 146 13.09 23.50 -2.56
N ASP A 147 14.06 22.79 -3.14
CA ASP A 147 14.30 22.76 -4.59
C ASP A 147 13.08 22.23 -5.37
N TYR A 148 12.39 21.23 -4.83
CA TYR A 148 11.13 20.72 -5.41
C TYR A 148 10.05 21.81 -5.46
N VAL A 149 9.86 22.58 -4.39
CA VAL A 149 8.86 23.66 -4.37
C VAL A 149 9.29 24.83 -5.26
N ASP A 150 10.56 25.21 -5.23
CA ASP A 150 11.11 26.31 -6.05
C ASP A 150 11.04 26.01 -7.56
N SER A 151 11.11 24.72 -7.94
CA SER A 151 10.90 24.26 -9.31
C SER A 151 9.42 24.17 -9.73
N GLY A 152 8.48 24.52 -8.83
CA GLY A 152 7.05 24.60 -9.11
C GLY A 152 6.22 23.42 -8.57
N GLY A 153 6.83 22.50 -7.82
CA GLY A 153 6.16 21.38 -7.17
C GLY A 153 5.23 21.82 -6.04
N CYS A 154 4.22 21.01 -5.74
CA CYS A 154 3.26 21.26 -4.66
C CYS A 154 3.56 20.36 -3.46
N LEU A 155 4.04 20.93 -2.36
CA LEU A 155 4.37 20.20 -1.13
C LEU A 155 3.31 20.42 -0.04
N LEU A 156 2.78 19.32 0.51
CA LEU A 156 1.92 19.32 1.68
C LEU A 156 2.63 18.61 2.85
N LEU A 157 2.97 19.37 3.89
CA LEU A 157 3.51 18.84 5.14
C LEU A 157 2.38 18.63 6.16
N GLY A 158 2.35 17.45 6.76
CA GLY A 158 1.45 17.15 7.88
C GLY A 158 2.07 17.50 9.22
N ALA A 159 1.30 17.25 10.29
CA ALA A 159 1.76 17.51 11.66
C ALA A 159 2.96 16.64 12.05
N ARG A 160 3.80 17.16 12.96
CA ARG A 160 5.02 16.48 13.46
C ARG A 160 6.08 16.29 12.35
N THR A 161 6.21 17.32 11.52
CA THR A 161 7.28 17.56 10.55
C THR A 161 8.07 18.79 10.98
#